data_AF-A0A947EYA8-F1
#
_entry.id   AF-A0A947EYA8-F1
#
_cell.length_a   1.000
_cell.length_b   1.000
_cell.length_c   1.000
_cell.angle_alpha   90.00
_cell.angle_beta   90.00
_cell.angle_gamma   90.00
#
_symmetry.space_group_name_H-M   'P 1'
#
loop_
_entity.id
_entity.type
_entity.pdbx_description
1 polymer ?
#
loop_
_entity_poly.entity_id
_entity_poly.type
_entity_poly.pdbx_seq_one_letter_code
_entity_poly.pdbx_strand_id
1 'polypeptide(L)'
;SGPAGLAAAQQLNRAGHRVTVFERDESPGGLLRYGIPDFKMEKHIIDRRLELLEAEGIEFRCGVHIGHDIHADKLVQEFDAVVLCGGATVRRKLPIKGAELNGVVQAMDFLAQNNRRVAGSTQFEKELIAKDKDVIVIGGGDTGSDCIGTSFRHGAKSVVNFEIMPKATPERPENQPWPFWPMRLRTSSSHKEGADRVFSISTKEFIGDEEGNLKGLVTAEVVWEKQAGKRPVLKEVPGTEKEWKCEMALLAMGFTGSEMTIADQLGLETDPRTNIKASAANYKTNIPGVFVAGDQRRGQSLIVWAISEGRQAAHHVDQYLMGSSKLPLKGEGDLPRI
;
A
#
# COMPACT_ATOMS: atom_id res chain seq x y z
N SER A 1 5.30 11.99 1.90
CA SER A 1 6.76 11.69 1.96
C SER A 1 7.09 10.17 1.88
N GLY A 2 6.44 9.41 0.98
CA GLY A 2 6.82 8.02 0.69
C GLY A 2 8.06 7.89 -0.22
N PRO A 3 8.44 6.67 -0.63
CA PRO A 3 9.65 6.43 -1.43
C PRO A 3 9.75 7.27 -2.70
N ALA A 4 8.64 7.49 -3.41
CA ALA A 4 8.60 8.33 -4.61
C ALA A 4 8.92 9.79 -4.30
N GLY A 5 8.26 10.36 -3.29
CA GLY A 5 8.47 11.75 -2.87
C GLY A 5 9.88 12.00 -2.34
N LEU A 6 10.41 11.09 -1.52
CA LEU A 6 11.78 11.19 -1.00
C LEU A 6 12.83 11.10 -2.11
N ALA A 7 12.61 10.22 -3.09
CA ALA A 7 13.51 10.08 -4.22
C ALA A 7 13.47 11.30 -5.16
N ALA A 8 12.27 11.86 -5.39
CA ALA A 8 12.10 13.08 -6.17
C ALA A 8 12.76 14.28 -5.48
N ALA A 9 12.48 14.47 -4.18
CA ALA A 9 13.01 15.56 -3.38
C ALA A 9 14.54 15.57 -3.37
N GLN A 10 15.16 14.41 -3.19
CA GLN A 10 16.62 14.31 -3.24
C GLN A 10 17.20 14.74 -4.60
N GLN A 11 16.63 14.26 -5.71
CA GLN A 11 17.16 14.59 -7.04
C GLN A 11 17.00 16.09 -7.34
N LEU A 12 15.84 16.66 -7.02
CA LEU A 12 15.57 18.09 -7.21
C LEU A 12 16.50 18.96 -6.34
N ASN A 13 16.68 18.59 -5.07
CA ASN A 13 17.59 19.29 -4.18
C ASN A 13 19.03 19.27 -4.70
N ARG A 14 19.49 18.12 -5.21
CA ARG A 14 20.83 17.99 -5.82
C ARG A 14 20.99 18.76 -7.14
N ALA A 15 19.89 19.03 -7.84
CA ALA A 15 19.89 19.92 -9.00
C ALA A 15 19.93 21.41 -8.62
N GLY A 16 19.80 21.74 -7.32
CA GLY A 16 19.87 23.10 -6.80
C GLY A 16 18.51 23.73 -6.49
N HIS A 17 17.41 22.98 -6.58
CA HIS A 17 16.08 23.46 -6.23
C HIS A 17 15.88 23.47 -4.71
N ARG A 18 15.14 24.46 -4.20
CA ARG A 18 14.61 24.41 -2.83
C ARG A 18 13.41 23.48 -2.79
N VAL A 19 13.42 22.51 -1.89
CA VAL A 19 12.37 21.48 -1.82
C VAL A 19 11.75 21.44 -0.43
N THR A 20 10.43 21.57 -0.37
CA THR A 20 9.62 21.30 0.81
C THR A 20 8.77 20.04 0.57
N VAL A 21 8.79 19.09 1.50
CA VAL A 21 8.00 17.86 1.47
C VAL A 21 6.91 17.94 2.54
N PHE A 22 5.67 17.95 2.10
CA PHE A 22 4.50 17.85 2.99
C PHE A 22 4.19 16.38 3.29
N GLU A 23 3.90 16.09 4.56
CA GLU A 23 3.51 14.77 5.06
C GLU A 23 2.32 14.91 6.00
N ARG A 24 1.29 14.09 5.78
CA ARG A 24 0.07 14.12 6.59
C ARG A 24 0.27 13.44 7.94
N ASP A 25 1.10 12.40 7.98
CA ASP A 25 1.42 11.67 9.20
C ASP A 25 2.49 12.42 10.03
N GLU A 26 2.71 11.99 11.26
CA GLU A 26 3.59 12.63 12.24
C GLU A 26 5.08 12.59 11.88
N SER A 27 5.47 11.71 10.95
CA SER A 27 6.86 11.49 10.56
C SER A 27 6.98 10.97 9.12
N PRO A 28 8.07 11.32 8.40
CA PRO A 28 8.21 10.92 7.01
C PRO A 28 8.49 9.43 6.80
N GLY A 29 8.17 8.92 5.60
CA GLY A 29 8.49 7.55 5.17
C GLY A 29 7.31 6.76 4.60
N GLY A 30 6.07 7.24 4.80
CA GLY A 30 4.86 6.59 4.29
C GLY A 30 4.76 5.13 4.71
N LEU A 31 4.41 4.23 3.78
CA LEU A 31 4.26 2.80 4.07
C LEU A 31 5.55 2.11 4.54
N LEU A 32 6.74 2.67 4.26
CA LEU A 32 7.98 2.15 4.83
C LEU A 32 7.98 2.27 6.36
N ARG A 33 7.41 3.36 6.88
CA ARG A 33 7.31 3.63 8.31
C ARG A 33 6.08 3.00 8.93
N TYR A 34 4.92 3.19 8.31
CA TYR A 34 3.64 2.83 8.93
C TYR A 34 3.05 1.51 8.42
N GLY A 35 3.49 0.99 7.27
CA GLY A 35 2.97 -0.27 6.73
C GLY A 35 3.84 -1.47 7.05
N ILE A 36 5.13 -1.38 6.74
CA ILE A 36 6.07 -2.51 6.84
C ILE A 36 6.53 -2.67 8.29
N PRO A 37 6.36 -3.84 8.93
CA PRO A 37 6.81 -4.07 10.30
C PRO A 37 8.33 -4.00 10.49
N ASP A 38 8.78 -3.64 11.68
CA ASP A 38 10.21 -3.59 12.06
C ASP A 38 10.96 -4.89 11.83
N PHE A 39 10.32 -6.05 12.03
CA PHE A 39 10.96 -7.35 11.81
C PHE A 39 11.26 -7.66 10.33
N LYS A 40 10.72 -6.87 9.38
CA LYS A 40 11.10 -6.91 7.96
C LYS A 40 12.02 -5.77 7.57
N MET A 41 11.86 -4.61 8.20
CA MET A 41 12.64 -3.42 7.89
C MET A 41 12.64 -2.47 9.09
N GLU A 42 13.80 -2.33 9.70
CA GLU A 42 14.01 -1.52 10.89
C GLU A 42 13.89 -0.02 10.57
N LYS A 43 13.16 0.73 11.41
CA LYS A 43 12.83 2.14 11.12
C LYS A 43 14.04 3.09 11.16
N HIS A 44 15.09 2.74 11.91
CA HIS A 44 16.33 3.52 11.97
C HIS A 44 17.01 3.68 10.60
N ILE A 45 16.75 2.78 9.64
CA ILE A 45 17.25 2.91 8.26
C ILE A 45 16.57 4.07 7.54
N ILE A 46 15.29 4.30 7.82
CA ILE A 46 14.53 5.44 7.31
C ILE A 46 15.05 6.71 7.98
N ASP A 47 15.17 6.71 9.32
CA ASP A 47 15.62 7.87 10.10
C ASP A 47 16.98 8.37 9.61
N ARG A 48 17.96 7.46 9.48
CA ARG A 48 19.29 7.79 8.92
C ARG A 48 19.22 8.41 7.52
N ARG A 49 18.25 7.99 6.68
CA ARG A 49 18.09 8.56 5.34
C ARG A 49 17.46 9.95 5.41
N LEU A 50 16.50 10.17 6.29
CA LEU A 50 15.84 11.46 6.47
C LEU A 50 16.81 12.51 7.02
N GLU A 51 17.63 12.15 8.02
CA GLU A 51 18.68 13.03 8.56
C GLU A 51 19.62 13.56 7.46
N LEU A 52 20.00 12.70 6.51
CA LEU A 52 20.81 13.11 5.36
C LEU A 52 20.08 14.06 4.43
N LEU A 53 18.79 13.83 4.18
CA LEU A 53 17.98 14.69 3.30
C LEU A 53 17.74 16.07 3.93
N GLU A 54 17.49 16.11 5.23
CA GLU A 54 17.36 17.35 6.01
C GLU A 54 18.69 18.13 6.02
N ALA A 55 19.82 17.44 6.27
CA ALA A 55 21.15 18.05 6.21
C ALA A 55 21.53 18.53 4.80
N GLU A 56 21.01 17.90 3.74
CA GLU A 56 21.13 18.36 2.35
C GLU A 56 20.26 19.61 2.07
N GLY A 57 19.36 20.02 2.98
CA GLY A 57 18.56 21.24 2.90
C GLY A 57 17.08 21.05 2.55
N ILE A 58 16.58 19.80 2.53
CA ILE A 58 15.16 19.51 2.27
C ILE A 58 14.35 19.80 3.53
N GLU A 59 13.28 20.59 3.40
CA GLU A 59 12.36 20.91 4.50
C GLU A 59 11.23 19.88 4.57
N PHE A 60 11.00 19.27 5.74
CA PHE A 60 9.84 18.40 5.97
C PHE A 60 8.79 19.11 6.80
N ARG A 61 7.55 19.18 6.29
CA ARG A 61 6.37 19.67 7.00
C ARG A 61 5.43 18.50 7.28
N CYS A 62 5.58 17.91 8.46
CA CYS A 62 4.79 16.77 8.92
C CYS A 62 3.51 17.21 9.63
N GLY A 63 2.53 16.30 9.76
CA GLY A 63 1.22 16.63 10.32
C GLY A 63 0.40 17.60 9.47
N VAL A 64 0.69 17.70 8.17
CA VAL A 64 0.00 18.60 7.22
C VAL A 64 -0.65 17.78 6.12
N HIS A 65 -1.97 17.68 6.16
CA HIS A 65 -2.77 16.94 5.18
C HIS A 65 -3.26 17.87 4.07
N ILE A 66 -2.50 17.89 2.96
CA ILE A 66 -2.89 18.62 1.75
C ILE A 66 -4.23 18.10 1.21
N GLY A 67 -5.11 19.03 0.86
CA GLY A 67 -6.51 18.79 0.50
C GLY A 67 -7.48 18.92 1.68
N HIS A 68 -6.98 18.91 2.92
CA HIS A 68 -7.80 19.01 4.13
C HIS A 68 -7.40 20.21 4.99
N ASP A 69 -6.15 20.25 5.47
CA ASP A 69 -5.62 21.35 6.30
C ASP A 69 -5.23 22.55 5.42
N ILE A 70 -4.67 22.26 4.25
CA ILE A 70 -4.27 23.24 3.24
C ILE A 70 -4.89 22.81 1.92
N HIS A 71 -5.70 23.68 1.33
CA HIS A 71 -6.28 23.44 0.01
C HIS A 71 -5.17 23.34 -1.06
N ALA A 72 -5.31 22.42 -2.01
CA ALA A 72 -4.22 22.06 -2.92
C ALA A 72 -3.82 23.18 -3.89
N ASP A 73 -4.72 24.12 -4.19
CA ASP A 73 -4.47 25.29 -5.04
C ASP A 73 -3.38 26.22 -4.47
N LYS A 74 -3.28 26.33 -3.14
CA LYS A 74 -2.23 27.11 -2.48
C LYS A 74 -0.84 26.60 -2.83
N LEU A 75 -0.67 25.28 -2.94
CA LEU A 75 0.62 24.72 -3.36
C LEU A 75 0.99 25.16 -4.78
N VAL A 76 0.02 25.19 -5.70
CA VAL A 76 0.24 25.60 -7.08
C VAL A 76 0.50 27.11 -7.18
N GLN A 77 -0.01 27.92 -6.24
CA GLN A 77 0.25 29.35 -6.18
C GLN A 77 1.60 29.70 -5.53
N GLU A 78 2.02 28.92 -4.53
CA GLU A 78 3.22 29.20 -3.73
C GLU A 78 4.51 28.56 -4.28
N PHE A 79 4.40 27.50 -5.08
CA PHE A 79 5.55 26.76 -5.60
C PHE A 79 5.57 26.77 -7.13
N ASP A 80 6.77 26.89 -7.72
CA ASP A 80 6.96 26.88 -9.18
C ASP A 80 6.62 25.53 -9.84
N ALA A 81 6.69 24.44 -9.06
CA ALA A 81 6.26 23.10 -9.46
C ALA A 81 5.83 22.26 -8.25
N VAL A 82 4.89 21.34 -8.47
CA VAL A 82 4.36 20.43 -7.45
C VAL A 82 4.46 18.98 -7.94
N VAL A 83 4.96 18.08 -7.09
CA VAL A 83 5.02 16.63 -7.37
C VAL A 83 4.13 15.87 -6.38
N LEU A 84 3.03 15.32 -6.89
CA LEU A 84 2.08 14.53 -6.11
C LEU A 84 2.62 13.10 -5.88
N CYS A 85 2.75 12.72 -4.62
CA CYS A 85 3.32 11.44 -4.17
C CYS A 85 2.59 10.86 -2.94
N GLY A 86 1.29 11.11 -2.82
CA GLY A 86 0.41 10.66 -1.73
C GLY A 86 0.08 9.16 -1.74
N GLY A 87 0.41 8.46 -2.82
CA GLY A 87 0.20 7.01 -2.97
C GLY A 87 -1.24 6.63 -3.35
N ALA A 88 -1.50 5.32 -3.43
CA ALA A 88 -2.82 4.75 -3.71
C ALA A 88 -3.44 4.20 -2.41
N THR A 89 -4.00 5.09 -1.61
CA THR A 89 -4.40 4.86 -0.20
C THR A 89 -5.85 4.38 -0.04
N VAL A 90 -6.66 4.36 -1.11
CA VAL A 90 -8.05 3.89 -1.05
C VAL A 90 -8.06 2.37 -0.86
N ARG A 91 -8.45 1.92 0.32
CA ARG A 91 -8.44 0.51 0.72
C ARG A 91 -9.59 -0.26 0.08
N ARG A 92 -9.32 -1.49 -0.34
CA ARG A 92 -10.38 -2.38 -0.83
C ARG A 92 -11.26 -2.81 0.35
N LYS A 93 -12.56 -2.52 0.25
CA LYS A 93 -13.58 -2.96 1.20
C LYS A 93 -14.06 -4.38 0.86
N LEU A 94 -14.66 -5.02 1.86
CA LEU A 94 -15.40 -6.28 1.71
C LEU A 94 -16.85 -6.05 2.17
N PRO A 95 -17.74 -5.54 1.28
CA PRO A 95 -19.08 -5.11 1.66
C PRO A 95 -20.03 -6.31 1.76
N ILE A 96 -19.78 -7.17 2.73
CA ILE A 96 -20.63 -8.32 3.07
C ILE A 96 -21.29 -8.10 4.43
N LYS A 97 -22.29 -8.90 4.76
CA LYS A 97 -23.01 -8.81 6.04
C LYS A 97 -22.02 -8.93 7.22
N GLY A 98 -22.16 -8.04 8.20
CA GLY A 98 -21.31 -8.00 9.40
C GLY A 98 -19.93 -7.35 9.21
N ALA A 99 -19.65 -6.73 8.07
CA ALA A 99 -18.38 -6.04 7.81
C ALA A 99 -18.12 -4.83 8.73
N GLU A 100 -19.17 -4.36 9.41
CA GLU A 100 -19.17 -3.27 10.39
C GLU A 100 -18.87 -3.72 11.84
N LEU A 101 -18.82 -5.04 12.10
CA LEU A 101 -18.64 -5.60 13.44
C LEU A 101 -17.29 -5.19 14.07
N ASN A 102 -17.29 -5.02 15.38
CA ASN A 102 -16.06 -4.80 16.15
C ASN A 102 -15.16 -6.03 16.05
N GLY A 103 -13.99 -5.88 15.41
CA GLY A 103 -13.06 -6.98 15.17
C GLY A 103 -12.81 -7.23 13.68
N VAL A 104 -13.66 -6.69 12.79
CA VAL A 104 -13.34 -6.59 11.35
C VAL A 104 -12.54 -5.32 11.12
N VAL A 105 -11.26 -5.47 10.79
CA VAL A 105 -10.27 -4.37 10.81
C VAL A 105 -9.51 -4.34 9.49
N GLN A 106 -9.31 -3.15 8.93
CA GLN A 106 -8.43 -2.98 7.77
C GLN A 106 -6.98 -3.25 8.18
N ALA A 107 -6.27 -4.07 7.41
CA ALA A 107 -4.88 -4.44 7.72
C ALA A 107 -3.97 -3.23 7.96
N MET A 108 -4.18 -2.15 7.20
CA MET A 108 -3.38 -0.94 7.35
C MET A 108 -3.62 -0.17 8.64
N ASP A 109 -4.81 -0.27 9.25
CA ASP A 109 -5.04 0.34 10.57
C ASP A 109 -4.30 -0.44 11.65
N PHE A 110 -4.40 -1.77 11.59
CA PHE A 110 -3.70 -2.68 12.51
C PHE A 110 -2.17 -2.52 12.43
N LEU A 111 -1.60 -2.56 11.21
CA LEU A 111 -0.15 -2.44 11.00
C LEU A 111 0.38 -1.06 11.36
N ALA A 112 -0.32 0.01 10.97
CA ALA A 112 0.10 1.38 11.30
C ALA A 112 0.06 1.63 12.81
N GLN A 113 -0.98 1.15 13.49
CA GLN A 113 -1.03 1.24 14.95
C GLN A 113 0.09 0.46 15.61
N ASN A 114 0.38 -0.77 15.14
CA ASN A 114 1.50 -1.55 15.67
C ASN A 114 2.85 -0.86 15.47
N ASN A 115 3.12 -0.33 14.27
CA ASN A 115 4.38 0.37 14.01
C ASN A 115 4.54 1.62 14.89
N ARG A 116 3.46 2.37 15.12
CA ARG A 116 3.44 3.47 16.10
C ARG A 116 3.71 3.00 17.51
N ARG A 117 3.13 1.87 17.92
CA ARG A 117 3.37 1.25 19.25
C ARG A 117 4.84 0.86 19.43
N VAL A 118 5.45 0.24 18.43
CA VAL A 118 6.88 -0.10 18.44
C VAL A 118 7.76 1.14 18.48
N ALA A 119 7.34 2.24 17.84
CA ALA A 119 8.00 3.54 17.90
C ALA A 119 7.78 4.30 19.23
N GLY A 120 7.03 3.73 20.19
CA GLY A 120 6.81 4.29 21.52
C GLY A 120 5.49 5.01 21.75
N SER A 121 4.58 5.06 20.75
CA SER A 121 3.24 5.61 20.95
C SER A 121 2.41 4.72 21.88
N THR A 122 1.80 5.31 22.90
CA THR A 122 1.04 4.60 23.94
C THR A 122 -0.43 4.97 24.00
N GLN A 123 -0.87 5.96 23.21
CA GLN A 123 -2.24 6.45 23.21
C GLN A 123 -2.89 6.17 21.86
N PHE A 124 -3.96 5.38 21.87
CA PHE A 124 -4.78 5.07 20.70
C PHE A 124 -6.24 5.18 21.08
N GLU A 125 -7.07 5.75 20.21
CA GLU A 125 -8.53 5.86 20.45
C GLU A 125 -9.18 4.49 20.61
N LYS A 126 -8.75 3.52 19.81
CA LYS A 126 -9.22 2.13 19.84
C LYS A 126 -8.03 1.19 19.71
N GLU A 127 -7.86 0.30 20.68
CA GLU A 127 -6.79 -0.70 20.68
C GLU A 127 -7.04 -1.80 19.65
N LEU A 128 -6.06 -2.00 18.76
CA LEU A 128 -6.01 -3.06 17.78
C LEU A 128 -4.93 -4.07 18.18
N ILE A 129 -5.26 -4.86 19.19
CA ILE A 129 -4.40 -5.93 19.73
C ILE A 129 -4.99 -7.30 19.38
N ALA A 130 -4.10 -8.17 18.89
CA ALA A 130 -4.42 -9.54 18.48
C ALA A 130 -4.17 -10.57 19.60
N LYS A 131 -3.64 -10.14 20.75
CA LYS A 131 -3.34 -10.99 21.90
C LYS A 131 -4.55 -11.83 22.30
N ASP A 132 -4.32 -13.13 22.53
CA ASP A 132 -5.31 -14.11 22.99
C ASP A 132 -6.52 -14.33 22.05
N LYS A 133 -6.49 -13.77 20.82
CA LYS A 133 -7.56 -13.90 19.84
C LYS A 133 -7.30 -14.96 18.78
N ASP A 134 -8.38 -15.56 18.27
CA ASP A 134 -8.38 -16.31 17.02
C ASP A 134 -8.45 -15.34 15.83
N VAL A 135 -7.36 -15.19 15.09
CA VAL A 135 -7.19 -14.18 14.03
C VAL A 135 -7.33 -14.79 12.64
N ILE A 136 -8.11 -14.17 11.76
CA ILE A 136 -8.17 -14.52 10.34
C ILE A 136 -7.65 -13.36 9.49
N VAL A 137 -6.63 -13.62 8.68
CA VAL A 137 -6.06 -12.66 7.73
C VAL A 137 -6.59 -12.94 6.33
N ILE A 138 -7.35 -12.01 5.77
CA ILE A 138 -7.99 -12.15 4.45
C ILE A 138 -7.14 -11.46 3.38
N GLY A 139 -6.46 -12.26 2.55
CA GLY A 139 -5.53 -11.86 1.48
C GLY A 139 -4.14 -12.45 1.69
N GLY A 140 -3.52 -13.01 0.65
CA GLY A 140 -2.20 -13.66 0.75
C GLY A 140 -1.03 -12.88 0.13
N GLY A 141 -1.18 -11.55 -0.01
CA GLY A 141 -0.08 -10.65 -0.39
C GLY A 141 0.88 -10.33 0.77
N ASP A 142 1.84 -9.45 0.53
CA ASP A 142 2.84 -9.04 1.53
C ASP A 142 2.21 -8.42 2.78
N THR A 143 1.15 -7.61 2.61
CA THR A 143 0.37 -7.04 3.73
C THR A 143 -0.27 -8.11 4.61
N GLY A 144 -0.75 -9.20 4.01
CA GLY A 144 -1.29 -10.34 4.76
C GLY A 144 -0.19 -11.03 5.57
N SER A 145 0.97 -11.25 4.94
CA SER A 145 2.17 -11.78 5.61
C SER A 145 2.61 -10.91 6.80
N ASP A 146 2.53 -9.57 6.67
CA ASP A 146 2.83 -8.63 7.76
C ASP A 146 1.82 -8.72 8.91
N CYS A 147 0.54 -8.84 8.59
CA CYS A 147 -0.53 -9.04 9.56
C CYS A 147 -0.34 -10.35 10.35
N ILE A 148 0.06 -11.43 9.67
CA ILE A 148 0.35 -12.72 10.31
C ILE A 148 1.48 -12.56 11.34
N GLY A 149 2.63 -12.04 10.93
CA GLY A 149 3.79 -11.92 11.81
C GLY A 149 3.54 -10.98 12.99
N THR A 150 2.80 -9.90 12.75
CA THR A 150 2.41 -8.96 13.81
C THR A 150 1.42 -9.60 14.79
N SER A 151 0.46 -10.39 14.29
CA SER A 151 -0.52 -11.07 15.15
C SER A 151 0.14 -12.08 16.10
N PHE A 152 1.09 -12.89 15.60
CA PHE A 152 1.85 -13.79 16.48
C PHE A 152 2.71 -13.04 17.51
N ARG A 153 3.34 -11.92 17.12
CA ARG A 153 4.11 -11.07 18.05
C ARG A 153 3.26 -10.42 19.13
N HIS A 154 1.98 -10.14 18.84
CA HIS A 154 1.01 -9.73 19.85
C HIS A 154 0.60 -10.87 20.79
N GLY A 155 0.90 -12.13 20.47
CA GLY A 155 0.45 -13.30 21.23
C GLY A 155 -0.94 -13.79 20.84
N ALA A 156 -1.29 -13.74 19.55
CA ALA A 156 -2.53 -14.34 19.04
C ALA A 156 -2.60 -15.84 19.38
N LYS A 157 -3.81 -16.32 19.69
CA LYS A 157 -4.06 -17.72 20.04
C LYS A 157 -3.93 -18.62 18.81
N SER A 158 -4.46 -18.15 17.68
CA SER A 158 -4.33 -18.81 16.38
C SER A 158 -4.33 -17.75 15.27
N VAL A 159 -3.71 -18.07 14.14
CA VAL A 159 -3.73 -17.23 12.95
C VAL A 159 -3.97 -18.10 11.72
N VAL A 160 -5.04 -17.81 10.98
CA VAL A 160 -5.36 -18.47 9.70
C VAL A 160 -5.33 -17.44 8.58
N ASN A 161 -4.66 -17.75 7.49
CA ASN A 161 -4.61 -16.89 6.30
C ASN A 161 -5.46 -17.45 5.18
N PHE A 162 -6.35 -16.61 4.64
CA PHE A 162 -7.21 -16.93 3.52
C PHE A 162 -6.72 -16.27 2.23
N GLU A 163 -6.66 -17.07 1.17
CA GLU A 163 -6.30 -16.66 -0.17
C GLU A 163 -7.41 -17.06 -1.15
N ILE A 164 -7.91 -16.09 -1.91
CA ILE A 164 -8.99 -16.31 -2.89
C ILE A 164 -8.51 -17.04 -4.14
N MET A 165 -7.20 -17.01 -4.37
CA MET A 165 -6.54 -17.70 -5.47
C MET A 165 -6.28 -19.17 -5.11
N PRO A 166 -6.24 -20.07 -6.10
CA PRO A 166 -5.79 -21.44 -5.88
C PRO A 166 -4.34 -21.46 -5.41
N LYS A 167 -3.99 -22.50 -4.68
CA LYS A 167 -2.62 -22.74 -4.23
C LYS A 167 -1.67 -22.81 -5.42
N ALA A 168 -0.75 -21.86 -5.50
CA ALA A 168 0.27 -21.83 -6.55
C ALA A 168 1.24 -23.02 -6.44
N THR A 169 1.94 -23.32 -7.54
CA THR A 169 2.98 -24.35 -7.56
C THR A 169 4.23 -23.88 -6.80
N PRO A 170 4.96 -24.78 -6.12
CA PRO A 170 6.24 -24.41 -5.50
C PRO A 170 7.35 -24.11 -6.53
N GLU A 171 7.28 -24.72 -7.71
CA GLU A 171 8.21 -24.52 -8.81
C GLU A 171 7.96 -23.20 -9.56
N ARG A 172 9.01 -22.66 -10.18
CA ARG A 172 8.90 -21.52 -11.11
C ARG A 172 8.13 -21.98 -12.36
N PRO A 173 7.09 -21.23 -12.79
CA PRO A 173 6.43 -21.51 -14.07
C PRO A 173 7.39 -21.41 -15.25
N GLU A 174 7.30 -22.35 -16.20
CA GLU A 174 8.16 -22.39 -17.40
C GLU A 174 8.01 -21.13 -18.27
N ASN A 175 6.81 -20.56 -18.33
CA ASN A 175 6.54 -19.32 -19.05
C ASN A 175 7.04 -18.05 -18.32
N GLN A 176 7.67 -18.18 -17.16
CA GLN A 176 8.25 -17.07 -16.38
C GLN A 176 9.71 -17.39 -15.99
N PRO A 177 10.60 -17.60 -16.97
CA PRO A 177 12.01 -17.92 -16.72
C PRO A 177 12.72 -16.74 -16.06
N TRP A 178 13.88 -16.96 -15.46
CA TRP A 178 14.74 -15.85 -15.04
C TRP A 178 15.08 -14.97 -16.27
N PRO A 179 15.07 -13.62 -16.15
CA PRO A 179 14.93 -12.79 -14.95
C PRO A 179 13.49 -12.37 -14.55
N PHE A 180 12.45 -12.94 -15.17
CA PHE A 180 11.07 -12.63 -14.79
C PHE A 180 10.75 -13.07 -13.37
N TRP A 181 9.89 -12.28 -12.74
CA TRP A 181 9.42 -12.54 -11.38
C TRP A 181 8.41 -13.69 -11.41
N PRO A 182 8.69 -14.83 -10.74
CA PRO A 182 7.86 -16.01 -10.86
C PRO A 182 6.64 -15.93 -9.91
N MET A 183 5.48 -16.25 -10.46
CA MET A 183 4.23 -16.47 -9.75
C MET A 183 4.17 -17.90 -9.23
N ARG A 184 4.88 -18.13 -8.13
CA ARG A 184 4.94 -19.42 -7.41
C ARG A 184 4.47 -19.26 -5.97
N LEU A 185 4.20 -20.37 -5.30
CA LEU A 185 3.88 -20.39 -3.88
C LEU A 185 5.04 -19.81 -3.09
N ARG A 186 4.76 -18.73 -2.34
CA ARG A 186 5.71 -18.09 -1.45
C ARG A 186 5.33 -18.39 -0.02
N THR A 187 6.35 -18.65 0.78
CA THR A 187 6.25 -18.86 2.22
C THR A 187 7.24 -17.90 2.88
N SER A 188 6.72 -16.86 3.53
CA SER A 188 7.51 -15.90 4.30
C SER A 188 7.91 -16.48 5.65
N SER A 189 8.80 -15.79 6.38
CA SER A 189 9.09 -16.08 7.78
C SER A 189 7.82 -16.07 8.63
N SER A 190 6.94 -15.08 8.46
CA SER A 190 5.67 -14.97 9.18
C SER A 190 4.74 -16.16 8.96
N HIS A 191 4.69 -16.74 7.76
CA HIS A 191 3.93 -17.98 7.54
C HIS A 191 4.53 -19.16 8.31
N LYS A 192 5.86 -19.22 8.42
CA LYS A 192 6.57 -20.28 9.15
C LYS A 192 6.43 -20.19 10.67
N GLU A 193 5.88 -19.09 11.19
CA GLU A 193 5.58 -18.93 12.63
C GLU A 193 4.35 -19.75 13.08
N GLY A 194 3.69 -20.46 12.17
CA GLY A 194 2.61 -21.41 12.49
C GLY A 194 1.25 -21.04 11.92
N ALA A 195 1.18 -20.14 10.94
CA ALA A 195 -0.09 -19.75 10.33
C ALA A 195 -0.59 -20.84 9.38
N ASP A 196 -1.83 -21.29 9.61
CA ASP A 196 -2.54 -22.12 8.65
C ASP A 196 -2.90 -21.31 7.40
N ARG A 197 -2.88 -21.95 6.23
CA ARG A 197 -3.13 -21.30 4.94
C ARG A 197 -4.21 -22.04 4.18
N VAL A 198 -5.30 -21.33 3.90
CA VAL A 198 -6.44 -21.86 3.15
C VAL A 198 -6.55 -21.10 1.83
N PHE A 199 -6.61 -21.84 0.74
CA PHE A 199 -6.63 -21.32 -0.63
C PHE A 199 -7.99 -21.58 -1.26
N SER A 200 -8.29 -20.91 -2.37
CA SER A 200 -9.57 -21.06 -3.06
C SER A 200 -10.76 -20.86 -2.12
N ILE A 201 -10.70 -19.82 -1.28
CA ILE A 201 -11.71 -19.54 -0.25
C ILE A 201 -12.22 -18.10 -0.35
N SER A 202 -13.53 -17.92 -0.13
CA SER A 202 -14.17 -16.60 -0.09
C SER A 202 -15.01 -16.45 1.16
N THR A 203 -14.96 -15.27 1.79
CA THR A 203 -15.77 -14.94 2.97
C THR A 203 -17.18 -14.52 2.54
N LYS A 204 -18.20 -15.15 3.13
CA LYS A 204 -19.63 -14.94 2.84
C LYS A 204 -20.26 -13.89 3.74
N GLU A 205 -20.04 -14.03 5.05
CA GLU A 205 -20.55 -13.13 6.08
C GLU A 205 -19.67 -13.21 7.33
N PHE A 206 -19.71 -12.14 8.12
CA PHE A 206 -19.16 -12.09 9.46
C PHE A 206 -20.29 -12.30 10.48
N ILE A 207 -20.00 -13.07 11.53
CA ILE A 207 -20.95 -13.41 12.59
C ILE A 207 -20.56 -12.65 13.85
N GLY A 208 -21.49 -11.84 14.35
CA GLY A 208 -21.34 -11.08 15.58
C GLY A 208 -21.99 -11.75 16.79
N ASP A 209 -21.58 -11.33 17.98
CA ASP A 209 -22.34 -11.52 19.21
C ASP A 209 -23.43 -10.43 19.39
N GLU A 210 -24.16 -10.49 20.50
CA GLU A 210 -25.23 -9.54 20.82
C GLU A 210 -24.72 -8.11 21.10
N GLU A 211 -23.43 -7.96 21.40
CA GLU A 211 -22.76 -6.68 21.67
C GLU A 211 -22.13 -6.07 20.40
N GLY A 212 -22.25 -6.74 19.26
CA GLY A 212 -21.70 -6.30 17.97
C GLY A 212 -20.21 -6.60 17.80
N ASN A 213 -19.64 -7.54 18.56
CA ASN A 213 -18.26 -8.01 18.39
C ASN A 213 -18.21 -9.24 17.50
N LEU A 214 -17.15 -9.32 16.69
CA LEU A 214 -16.89 -10.46 15.81
C LEU A 214 -16.62 -11.72 16.66
N LYS A 215 -17.38 -12.78 16.39
CA LYS A 215 -17.25 -14.10 17.02
C LYS A 215 -16.84 -15.19 16.03
N GLY A 216 -17.17 -14.99 14.75
CA GLY A 216 -16.85 -15.94 13.68
C GLY A 216 -17.10 -15.37 12.30
N LEU A 217 -16.88 -16.20 11.28
CA LEU A 217 -17.25 -15.89 9.91
C LEU A 217 -17.61 -17.17 9.16
N VAL A 218 -18.36 -17.01 8.07
CA VAL A 218 -18.68 -18.11 7.15
C VAL A 218 -17.89 -17.93 5.86
N THR A 219 -17.37 -19.02 5.34
CA THR A 219 -16.68 -19.07 4.05
C THR A 219 -17.31 -20.10 3.14
N ALA A 220 -17.05 -19.99 1.83
CA ALA A 220 -17.25 -21.06 0.87
C ALA A 220 -15.97 -21.28 0.05
N GLU A 221 -15.76 -22.49 -0.45
CA GLU A 221 -14.74 -22.74 -1.46
C GLU A 221 -15.13 -22.07 -2.78
N VAL A 222 -14.12 -21.63 -3.53
CA VAL A 222 -14.31 -20.92 -4.79
C VAL A 222 -13.38 -21.43 -5.88
N VAL A 223 -13.88 -21.43 -7.11
CA VAL A 223 -13.13 -21.77 -8.31
C VAL A 223 -13.15 -20.60 -9.30
N TRP A 224 -12.01 -20.37 -9.94
CA TRP A 224 -11.89 -19.38 -11.00
C TRP A 224 -12.15 -20.04 -12.36
N GLU A 225 -13.29 -19.73 -12.97
CA GLU A 225 -13.59 -20.16 -14.33
C GLU A 225 -12.98 -19.19 -15.34
N LYS A 226 -12.13 -19.72 -16.22
CA LYS A 226 -11.55 -18.99 -17.33
C LYS A 226 -12.32 -19.31 -18.60
N GLN A 227 -12.85 -18.29 -19.26
CA GLN A 227 -13.41 -18.38 -20.61
C GLN A 227 -12.53 -17.59 -21.57
N ALA A 228 -12.22 -18.15 -22.75
CA ALA A 228 -11.38 -17.50 -23.74
C ALA A 228 -11.94 -16.10 -24.10
N GLY A 229 -11.09 -15.08 -24.07
CA GLY A 229 -11.46 -13.69 -24.37
C GLY A 229 -12.27 -12.97 -23.27
N LYS A 230 -12.62 -13.63 -22.16
CA LYS A 230 -13.34 -13.00 -21.04
C LYS A 230 -12.49 -12.94 -19.78
N ARG A 231 -12.86 -12.03 -18.88
CA ARG A 231 -12.27 -11.97 -17.55
C ARG A 231 -12.63 -13.24 -16.77
N PRO A 232 -11.70 -13.81 -15.99
CA PRO A 232 -12.00 -14.91 -15.09
C PRO A 232 -13.17 -14.56 -14.17
N VAL A 233 -14.07 -15.51 -13.97
CA VAL A 233 -15.23 -15.36 -13.07
C VAL A 233 -15.02 -16.26 -11.86
N LEU A 234 -15.19 -15.69 -10.68
CA LEU A 234 -15.18 -16.46 -9.43
C LEU A 234 -16.54 -17.13 -9.23
N LYS A 235 -16.56 -18.43 -8.99
CA LYS A 235 -17.77 -19.17 -8.61
C LYS A 235 -17.57 -19.86 -7.27
N GLU A 236 -18.59 -19.76 -6.42
CA GLU A 236 -18.68 -20.55 -5.19
C GLU A 236 -18.99 -22.01 -5.52
N VAL A 237 -18.41 -22.93 -4.76
CA VAL A 237 -18.70 -24.36 -4.81
C VAL A 237 -19.83 -24.65 -3.81
N PRO A 238 -21.05 -25.00 -4.26
CA PRO A 238 -22.18 -25.21 -3.36
C PRO A 238 -21.93 -26.33 -2.34
N GLY A 239 -22.36 -26.15 -1.09
CA GLY A 239 -22.23 -27.17 -0.04
C GLY A 239 -20.85 -27.22 0.63
N THR A 240 -19.98 -26.24 0.36
CA THR A 240 -18.65 -26.11 0.97
C THR A 240 -18.61 -25.04 2.06
N GLU A 241 -19.78 -24.58 2.50
CA GLU A 241 -19.91 -23.58 3.53
C GLU A 241 -19.30 -24.08 4.84
N LYS A 242 -18.43 -23.25 5.43
CA LYS A 242 -17.75 -23.56 6.68
C LYS A 242 -17.73 -22.35 7.58
N GLU A 243 -18.11 -22.56 8.83
CA GLU A 243 -17.97 -21.58 9.90
C GLU A 243 -16.58 -21.67 10.54
N TRP A 244 -16.01 -20.51 10.83
CA TRP A 244 -14.71 -20.37 11.49
C TRP A 244 -14.87 -19.49 12.72
N LYS A 245 -14.29 -19.94 13.85
CA LYS A 245 -14.11 -19.06 15.01
C LYS A 245 -13.14 -17.94 14.64
N CYS A 246 -13.52 -16.70 14.94
CA CYS A 246 -12.73 -15.52 14.61
C CYS A 246 -13.11 -14.37 15.53
N GLU A 247 -12.13 -13.81 16.24
CA GLU A 247 -12.31 -12.66 17.13
C GLU A 247 -11.63 -11.40 16.54
N MET A 248 -10.83 -11.56 15.49
CA MET A 248 -10.27 -10.47 14.70
C MET A 248 -10.05 -10.89 13.24
N ALA A 249 -10.73 -10.21 12.32
CA ALA A 249 -10.53 -10.36 10.89
C ALA A 249 -9.71 -9.19 10.34
N LEU A 250 -8.54 -9.47 9.77
CA LEU A 250 -7.65 -8.46 9.17
C LEU A 250 -7.81 -8.46 7.64
N LEU A 251 -8.39 -7.39 7.10
CA LEU A 251 -8.64 -7.22 5.68
C LEU A 251 -7.37 -6.74 4.96
N ALA A 252 -6.61 -7.67 4.38
CA ALA A 252 -5.37 -7.45 3.64
C ALA A 252 -5.57 -7.59 2.11
N MET A 253 -6.66 -7.01 1.60
CA MET A 253 -7.12 -7.17 0.20
C MET A 253 -6.52 -6.15 -0.79
N GLY A 254 -5.58 -5.33 -0.32
CA GLY A 254 -4.91 -4.29 -1.10
C GLY A 254 -5.74 -3.01 -1.26
N PHE A 255 -5.36 -2.21 -2.25
CA PHE A 255 -5.91 -0.88 -2.49
C PHE A 255 -6.48 -0.78 -3.91
N THR A 256 -7.42 0.14 -4.11
CA THR A 256 -8.09 0.35 -5.39
C THR A 256 -7.56 1.54 -6.16
N GLY A 257 -6.96 2.54 -5.51
CA GLY A 257 -6.56 3.79 -6.15
C GLY A 257 -6.07 4.89 -5.22
N SER A 258 -5.79 6.06 -5.80
CA SER A 258 -5.53 7.31 -5.06
C SER A 258 -6.82 7.89 -4.48
N GLU A 259 -6.69 8.60 -3.36
CA GLU A 259 -7.74 9.51 -2.88
C GLU A 259 -8.00 10.61 -3.91
N MET A 260 -9.27 11.03 -4.03
CA MET A 260 -9.71 12.01 -5.03
C MET A 260 -9.61 13.45 -4.55
N THR A 261 -9.45 13.73 -3.25
CA THR A 261 -9.51 15.09 -2.68
C THR A 261 -8.65 16.10 -3.45
N ILE A 262 -7.35 15.80 -3.65
CA ILE A 262 -6.43 16.69 -4.38
C ILE A 262 -6.79 16.75 -5.88
N ALA A 263 -7.22 15.62 -6.46
CA ALA A 263 -7.61 15.56 -7.86
C ALA A 263 -8.84 16.44 -8.14
N ASP A 264 -9.86 16.38 -7.27
CA ASP A 264 -11.08 17.17 -7.38
C ASP A 264 -10.79 18.67 -7.20
N GLN A 265 -9.95 19.04 -6.21
CA GLN A 265 -9.59 20.43 -5.95
C GLN A 265 -8.80 21.10 -7.08
N LEU A 266 -7.93 20.34 -7.74
CA LEU A 266 -7.09 20.84 -8.84
C LEU A 266 -7.68 20.57 -10.24
N GLY A 267 -8.79 19.84 -10.33
CA GLY A 267 -9.37 19.42 -11.61
C GLY A 267 -8.46 18.46 -12.39
N LEU A 268 -7.80 17.53 -11.71
CA LEU A 268 -6.89 16.57 -12.33
C LEU A 268 -7.65 15.41 -12.99
N GLU A 269 -7.22 15.01 -14.18
CA GLU A 269 -7.74 13.79 -14.82
C GLU A 269 -7.26 12.54 -14.07
N THR A 270 -8.13 11.54 -13.93
CA THR A 270 -7.79 10.24 -13.34
C THR A 270 -8.12 9.08 -14.26
N ASP A 271 -7.50 7.93 -14.02
CA ASP A 271 -7.89 6.66 -14.64
C ASP A 271 -9.15 6.08 -13.96
N PRO A 272 -9.76 4.98 -14.49
CA PRO A 272 -10.91 4.33 -13.86
C PRO A 272 -10.67 3.74 -12.46
N ARG A 273 -9.41 3.71 -12.01
CA ARG A 273 -8.97 3.29 -10.68
C ARG A 273 -8.57 4.49 -9.82
N THR A 274 -9.03 5.70 -10.16
CA THR A 274 -8.75 6.96 -9.45
C THR A 274 -7.27 7.35 -9.36
N ASN A 275 -6.36 6.67 -10.06
CA ASN A 275 -4.96 7.10 -10.10
C ASN A 275 -4.86 8.36 -10.97
N ILE A 276 -4.05 9.34 -10.55
CA ILE A 276 -3.90 10.59 -11.29
C ILE A 276 -3.19 10.30 -12.60
N LYS A 277 -3.80 10.76 -13.70
CA LYS A 277 -3.37 10.45 -15.05
C LYS A 277 -2.13 11.27 -15.41
N ALA A 278 -1.03 10.58 -15.61
CA ALA A 278 0.19 11.13 -16.19
C ALA A 278 0.97 10.05 -16.95
N SER A 279 1.61 10.45 -18.04
CA SER A 279 2.45 9.56 -18.84
C SER A 279 3.73 9.21 -18.10
N ALA A 280 4.22 7.97 -18.23
CA ALA A 280 5.53 7.59 -17.70
C ALA A 280 6.70 8.25 -18.47
N ALA A 281 6.41 8.91 -19.60
CA ALA A 281 7.41 9.61 -20.41
C ALA A 281 7.75 11.02 -19.91
N ASN A 282 6.90 11.63 -19.07
CA ASN A 282 7.12 13.00 -18.59
C ASN A 282 6.50 13.32 -17.22
N TYR A 283 5.66 12.43 -16.66
CA TYR A 283 5.02 12.57 -15.34
C TYR A 283 4.12 13.80 -15.18
N LYS A 284 3.81 14.51 -16.27
CA LYS A 284 2.95 15.70 -16.27
C LYS A 284 1.49 15.30 -16.19
N THR A 285 0.74 16.05 -15.37
CA THR A 285 -0.72 16.00 -15.34
C THR A 285 -1.31 16.93 -16.41
N ASN A 286 -2.64 17.08 -16.44
CA ASN A 286 -3.32 18.08 -17.25
C ASN A 286 -3.13 19.52 -16.74
N ILE A 287 -2.61 19.72 -15.53
CA ILE A 287 -2.36 21.04 -14.95
C ILE A 287 -0.87 21.41 -15.10
N PRO A 288 -0.52 22.52 -15.76
CA PRO A 288 0.86 22.98 -15.87
C PRO A 288 1.54 23.14 -14.50
N GLY A 289 2.80 22.76 -14.41
CA GLY A 289 3.55 22.79 -13.14
C GLY A 289 3.21 21.67 -12.16
N VAL A 290 2.19 20.85 -12.43
CA VAL A 290 1.79 19.73 -11.55
C VAL A 290 2.16 18.38 -12.18
N PHE A 291 2.93 17.61 -11.42
CA PHE A 291 3.44 16.29 -11.76
C PHE A 291 2.93 15.26 -10.75
N VAL A 292 2.93 13.98 -11.12
CA VAL A 292 2.55 12.89 -10.22
C VAL A 292 3.42 11.66 -10.43
N ALA A 293 3.82 11.00 -9.35
CA ALA A 293 4.74 9.87 -9.40
C ALA A 293 4.42 8.79 -8.36
N GLY A 294 4.94 7.59 -8.61
CA GLY A 294 4.79 6.44 -7.71
C GLY A 294 3.37 5.90 -7.72
N ASP A 295 2.95 5.37 -6.58
CA ASP A 295 1.66 4.67 -6.48
C ASP A 295 0.45 5.56 -6.77
N GLN A 296 0.56 6.89 -6.59
CA GLN A 296 -0.54 7.82 -6.90
C GLN A 296 -0.83 7.92 -8.41
N ARG A 297 0.19 7.65 -9.24
CA ARG A 297 0.09 7.60 -10.71
C ARG A 297 -0.15 6.18 -11.23
N ARG A 298 0.61 5.21 -10.67
CA ARG A 298 0.68 3.83 -11.18
C ARG A 298 -0.38 2.90 -10.57
N GLY A 299 -0.89 3.25 -9.40
CA GLY A 299 -1.47 2.31 -8.45
C GLY A 299 -0.37 1.57 -7.66
N GLN A 300 -0.78 0.87 -6.60
CA GLN A 300 0.11 0.13 -5.69
C GLN A 300 1.14 -0.73 -6.43
N SER A 301 2.41 -0.54 -6.10
CA SER A 301 3.51 -1.28 -6.69
C SER A 301 4.66 -1.52 -5.71
N LEU A 302 5.81 -1.97 -6.23
CA LEU A 302 6.99 -2.21 -5.41
C LEU A 302 7.68 -0.89 -5.06
N ILE A 303 8.36 -0.85 -3.91
CA ILE A 303 9.15 0.30 -3.43
C ILE A 303 10.13 0.78 -4.51
N VAL A 304 10.79 -0.15 -5.22
CA VAL A 304 11.75 0.20 -6.28
C VAL A 304 11.09 0.94 -7.45
N TRP A 305 9.83 0.63 -7.78
CA TRP A 305 9.09 1.38 -8.80
C TRP A 305 8.76 2.78 -8.33
N ALA A 306 8.33 2.93 -7.07
CA ALA A 306 8.08 4.26 -6.49
C ALA A 306 9.35 5.13 -6.51
N ILE A 307 10.51 4.58 -6.11
CA ILE A 307 11.80 5.29 -6.17
C ILE A 307 12.14 5.65 -7.62
N SER A 308 11.99 4.71 -8.56
CA SER A 308 12.28 4.92 -9.98
C SER A 308 11.41 6.01 -10.59
N GLU A 309 10.11 6.03 -10.31
CA GLU A 309 9.19 7.06 -10.79
C GLU A 309 9.48 8.42 -10.15
N GLY A 310 9.81 8.47 -8.85
CA GLY A 310 10.22 9.71 -8.19
C GLY A 310 11.46 10.35 -8.83
N ARG A 311 12.49 9.54 -9.14
CA ARG A 311 13.71 10.03 -9.80
C ARG A 311 13.46 10.51 -11.23
N GLN A 312 12.63 9.79 -11.99
CA GLN A 312 12.27 10.21 -13.35
C GLN A 312 11.41 11.48 -13.34
N ALA A 313 10.44 11.59 -12.44
CA ALA A 313 9.64 12.80 -12.28
C ALA A 313 10.53 14.01 -11.96
N ALA A 314 11.51 13.87 -11.06
CA ALA A 314 12.45 14.94 -10.75
C ALA A 314 13.23 15.45 -11.98
N HIS A 315 13.67 14.57 -12.88
CA HIS A 315 14.30 15.00 -14.14
C HIS A 315 13.36 15.88 -14.97
N HIS A 316 12.09 15.49 -15.11
CA HIS A 316 11.14 16.25 -15.92
C HIS A 316 10.68 17.55 -15.26
N VAL A 317 10.63 17.59 -13.92
CA VAL A 317 10.37 18.81 -13.15
C VAL A 317 11.54 19.79 -13.32
N ASP A 318 12.79 19.32 -13.16
CA ASP A 318 13.99 20.13 -13.37
C ASP A 318 14.05 20.67 -14.80
N GLN A 319 13.79 19.82 -15.81
CA GLN A 319 13.68 20.26 -17.21
C GLN A 319 12.57 21.30 -17.42
N TYR A 320 11.43 21.16 -16.73
CA TYR A 320 10.32 22.11 -16.83
C TYR A 320 10.70 23.49 -16.26
N LEU A 321 11.40 23.53 -15.13
CA LEU A 321 11.83 24.76 -14.46
C LEU A 321 13.02 25.44 -15.16
N MET A 322 13.99 24.64 -15.63
CA MET A 322 15.28 25.13 -16.13
C MET A 322 15.43 25.08 -17.66
N GLY A 323 14.47 24.48 -18.37
CA GLY A 323 14.51 24.23 -19.82
C GLY A 323 15.38 23.03 -20.24
N SER A 324 16.25 22.53 -19.35
CA SER A 324 17.07 21.32 -19.55
C SER A 324 17.37 20.67 -18.21
N SER A 325 17.74 19.38 -18.20
CA SER A 325 18.13 18.69 -16.96
C SER A 325 19.38 17.84 -17.15
N LYS A 326 20.23 17.81 -16.11
CA LYS A 326 21.37 16.89 -16.00
C LYS A 326 21.08 15.70 -15.08
N LEU A 327 19.88 15.62 -14.52
CA LEU A 327 19.47 14.50 -13.68
C LEU A 327 19.37 13.22 -14.53
N PRO A 328 19.74 12.05 -14.00
CA PRO A 328 19.73 10.82 -14.76
C PRO A 328 18.30 10.32 -14.97
N LEU A 329 18.02 9.83 -16.19
CA LEU A 329 16.86 8.99 -16.48
C LEU A 329 17.25 7.52 -16.39
N LYS A 330 16.26 6.65 -16.18
CA LYS A 330 16.48 5.20 -16.36
C LYS A 330 16.75 4.90 -17.83
N GLY A 331 17.62 3.91 -18.08
CA GLY A 331 17.84 3.41 -19.44
C GLY A 331 16.67 2.59 -19.97
N GLU A 332 16.81 2.16 -21.21
CA GLU A 332 15.93 1.15 -21.81
C GLU A 332 16.25 -0.24 -21.23
N GLY A 333 15.28 -1.14 -21.19
CA GLY A 333 15.50 -2.53 -20.73
C GLY A 333 14.62 -3.04 -19.59
N ASP A 334 13.53 -2.35 -19.25
CA ASP A 334 12.50 -2.94 -18.38
C ASP A 334 11.96 -4.21 -19.05
N LEU A 335 11.86 -5.30 -18.27
CA LEU A 335 11.26 -6.53 -18.76
C LEU A 335 9.79 -6.28 -19.16
N PRO A 336 9.32 -6.88 -20.27
CA PRO A 336 7.91 -6.80 -20.63
C PRO A 336 7.05 -7.44 -19.52
N ARG A 337 5.81 -6.98 -19.39
CA ARG A 337 4.85 -7.68 -18.53
C ARG A 337 4.48 -9.00 -19.23
N ILE A 338 4.71 -10.13 -18.54
CA ILE A 338 4.23 -11.45 -18.94
C ILE A 338 2.79 -11.65 -18.48
#